data_AF-A0A2H6ERS8-F1
#
_entry.id   AF-A0A2H6ERS8-F1
#
_cell.length_a   1.000
_cell.length_b   1.000
_cell.length_c   1.000
_cell.angle_alpha   90.00
_cell.angle_beta   90.00
_cell.angle_gamma   90.00
#
_symmetry.space_group_name_H-M   'P 1'
#
loop_
_entity.id
_entity.type
_entity.pdbx_description
1 polymer ?
#
loop_
_entity_poly.entity_id
_entity_poly.type
_entity_poly.pdbx_seq_one_letter_code
_entity_poly.pdbx_strand_id
1 'polypeptide(L)'
;MLIELGDGFSNFGFDYQDLVFNLGGLTYGFLQDQFPFLNNFNIKWSFIPTKGLRFPPRFTEDYDAHIYWLTINMHNLIGNKLGFEWPELIQPAVGFSVANNGNRREFVFGIDFNISSLFSSSGKNSKLIKSTIDLFHLPAPGIKYSKHHKPEYRLFLFN
;
A
#
# COMPACT_ATOMS: atom_id res chain seq x y z
N MET A 1 -10.96 -4.01 -13.80
CA MET A 1 -11.78 -4.85 -14.70
C MET A 1 -13.16 -4.27 -15.03
N LEU A 2 -14.09 -4.08 -14.08
CA LEU A 2 -15.43 -3.52 -14.40
C LEU A 2 -15.38 -2.05 -14.88
N ILE A 3 -14.48 -1.24 -14.29
CA ILE A 3 -14.25 0.16 -14.69
C ILE A 3 -13.59 0.21 -16.07
N GLU A 4 -12.50 -0.54 -16.31
CA GLU A 4 -11.84 -0.63 -17.63
C GLU A 4 -12.74 -1.15 -18.76
N LEU A 5 -13.59 -2.15 -18.48
CA LEU A 5 -14.56 -2.61 -19.47
C LEU A 5 -15.55 -1.49 -19.80
N GLY A 6 -15.98 -0.70 -18.81
CA GLY A 6 -16.79 0.49 -19.01
C GLY A 6 -16.06 1.58 -19.78
N ASP A 7 -14.78 1.81 -19.49
CA ASP A 7 -13.96 2.82 -20.16
C ASP A 7 -13.59 2.45 -21.60
N GLY A 8 -13.52 1.15 -21.91
CA GLY A 8 -13.42 0.66 -23.29
C GLY A 8 -14.62 1.04 -24.18
N PHE A 9 -15.78 1.33 -23.59
CA PHE A 9 -16.97 1.85 -24.30
C PHE A 9 -17.17 3.36 -24.11
N SER A 10 -16.27 4.04 -23.39
CA SER A 10 -16.32 5.48 -23.12
C SER A 10 -15.23 6.22 -23.92
N ASN A 11 -15.22 7.55 -23.82
CA ASN A 11 -14.18 8.38 -24.44
C ASN A 11 -12.82 8.29 -23.73
N PHE A 12 -12.74 7.64 -22.55
CA PHE A 12 -11.50 7.46 -21.79
C PHE A 12 -10.62 6.34 -22.39
N GLY A 13 -11.24 5.34 -23.03
CA GLY A 13 -10.54 4.24 -23.67
C GLY A 13 -10.03 3.18 -22.70
N PHE A 14 -9.76 1.99 -23.22
CA PHE A 14 -9.24 0.88 -22.42
C PHE A 14 -7.74 1.08 -22.11
N ASP A 15 -7.37 1.09 -20.83
CA ASP A 15 -5.96 1.09 -20.41
C ASP A 15 -5.50 -0.33 -20.05
N TYR A 16 -4.52 -0.82 -20.81
CA TYR A 16 -3.91 -2.14 -20.57
C TYR A 16 -3.09 -2.17 -19.27
N GLN A 17 -2.61 -1.02 -18.78
CA GLN A 17 -1.86 -0.93 -17.54
C GLN A 17 -2.78 -1.26 -16.35
N ASP A 18 -3.99 -0.72 -16.35
CA ASP A 18 -4.99 -1.00 -15.33
C ASP A 18 -5.37 -2.49 -15.30
N LEU A 19 -5.48 -3.13 -16.47
CA LEU A 19 -5.71 -4.57 -16.57
C LEU A 19 -4.55 -5.36 -15.94
N VAL A 20 -3.31 -4.98 -16.27
CA VAL A 20 -2.10 -5.64 -15.75
C VAL A 20 -2.02 -5.51 -14.24
N PHE A 21 -2.32 -4.35 -13.66
CA PHE A 21 -2.31 -4.18 -12.20
C PHE A 21 -3.43 -4.96 -11.52
N ASN A 22 -4.62 -5.01 -12.11
CA ASN A 22 -5.75 -5.80 -11.59
C ASN A 22 -5.46 -7.30 -11.59
N LEU A 23 -4.96 -7.83 -12.71
CA LEU A 23 -4.56 -9.24 -12.80
C LEU A 23 -3.33 -9.52 -11.92
N GLY A 24 -2.38 -8.59 -11.88
CA GLY A 24 -1.17 -8.69 -11.08
C GLY A 24 -1.46 -8.88 -9.60
N GLY A 25 -2.41 -8.13 -9.03
CA GLY A 25 -2.83 -8.30 -7.64
C GLY A 25 -3.41 -9.69 -7.34
N LEU A 26 -4.27 -10.21 -8.23
CA LEU A 26 -4.84 -11.55 -8.10
C LEU A 26 -3.76 -12.64 -8.23
N THR A 27 -2.91 -12.53 -9.24
CA THR A 27 -1.79 -13.45 -9.45
C THR A 27 -0.84 -13.43 -8.27
N TYR A 28 -0.55 -12.25 -7.71
CA TYR A 28 0.32 -12.12 -6.55
C TYR A 28 -0.28 -12.79 -5.30
N GLY A 29 -1.57 -12.59 -5.03
CA GLY A 29 -2.26 -13.28 -3.93
C GLY A 29 -2.24 -14.80 -4.09
N PHE A 30 -2.43 -15.32 -5.32
CA PHE A 30 -2.28 -16.75 -5.59
C PHE A 30 -0.84 -17.24 -5.36
N LEU A 31 0.16 -16.48 -5.80
CA LEU A 31 1.57 -16.83 -5.59
C LEU A 31 1.95 -16.81 -4.10
N GLN A 32 1.36 -15.94 -3.29
CA GLN A 32 1.56 -15.90 -1.83
C GLN A 32 1.08 -17.18 -1.12
N ASP A 33 0.03 -17.83 -1.64
CA ASP A 33 -0.46 -19.12 -1.14
C ASP A 33 0.51 -20.27 -1.51
N GLN A 34 1.06 -20.23 -2.73
CA GLN A 34 1.98 -21.27 -3.21
C GLN A 34 3.42 -21.11 -2.68
N PHE A 35 3.86 -19.88 -2.46
CA PHE A 35 5.22 -19.56 -2.04
C PHE A 35 5.20 -18.71 -0.75
N PRO A 36 5.30 -19.34 0.44
CA PRO A 36 5.19 -18.65 1.72
C PRO A 36 6.18 -17.49 1.90
N PHE A 37 7.30 -17.51 1.18
CA PHE A 37 8.29 -16.42 1.15
C PHE A 37 7.69 -15.09 0.69
N LEU A 38 6.71 -15.09 -0.21
CA LEU A 38 6.08 -13.88 -0.73
C LEU A 38 5.16 -13.19 0.29
N ASN A 39 4.76 -13.89 1.36
CA ASN A 39 4.02 -13.29 2.49
C ASN A 39 4.88 -12.27 3.27
N ASN A 40 6.19 -12.22 3.01
CA ASN A 40 7.07 -11.19 3.55
C ASN A 40 6.91 -9.83 2.86
N PHE A 41 6.25 -9.76 1.72
CA PHE A 41 6.12 -8.55 0.92
C PHE A 41 4.64 -8.25 0.69
N ASN A 42 4.11 -7.20 1.31
CA ASN A 42 2.68 -6.91 1.28
C ASN A 42 2.40 -5.56 0.64
N ILE A 43 1.39 -5.52 -0.21
CA ILE A 43 0.91 -4.29 -0.82
C ILE A 43 -0.16 -3.71 0.10
N LYS A 44 0.06 -2.47 0.54
CA LYS A 44 -0.88 -1.72 1.38
C LYS A 44 -1.25 -0.41 0.71
N TRP A 45 -2.33 0.20 1.20
CA TRP A 45 -2.85 1.46 0.68
C TRP A 45 -3.16 2.43 1.82
N SER A 46 -2.90 3.71 1.60
CA SER A 46 -3.36 4.79 2.46
C SER A 46 -4.01 5.88 1.62
N PHE A 47 -5.10 6.45 2.15
CA PHE A 47 -5.83 7.55 1.53
C PHE A 47 -6.24 8.60 2.55
N ILE A 48 -5.80 9.83 2.33
CA ILE A 48 -6.23 11.00 3.10
C ILE A 48 -6.61 12.11 2.10
N PRO A 49 -7.88 12.55 2.06
CA PRO A 49 -8.35 13.54 1.09
C PRO A 49 -7.55 14.85 1.14
N THR A 50 -7.09 15.34 -0.01
CA THR A 50 -6.28 16.57 -0.09
C THR A 50 -7.12 17.83 0.17
N LYS A 51 -8.40 17.82 -0.21
CA LYS A 51 -9.34 18.96 -0.09
C LYS A 51 -10.27 18.85 1.13
N GLY A 52 -9.85 18.10 2.15
CA GLY A 52 -10.65 17.81 3.34
C GLY A 52 -11.77 16.79 3.10
N LEU A 53 -12.47 16.42 4.17
CA LEU A 53 -13.56 15.44 4.16
C LEU A 53 -14.83 16.03 3.51
N ARG A 54 -14.84 16.18 2.18
CA ARG A 54 -16.09 16.41 1.43
C ARG A 54 -16.80 15.09 1.19
N PHE A 55 -18.11 15.07 1.42
CA PHE A 55 -18.95 13.90 1.17
C PHE A 55 -19.79 14.13 -0.11
N PRO A 56 -19.83 13.17 -1.06
CA PRO A 56 -19.05 11.93 -1.09
C PRO A 56 -17.56 12.17 -1.38
N PRO A 57 -16.64 11.37 -0.81
CA PRO A 57 -15.22 11.52 -1.09
C PRO A 57 -14.93 11.14 -2.54
N ARG A 58 -14.05 11.90 -3.20
CA ARG A 58 -13.64 11.65 -4.59
C ARG A 58 -12.48 10.66 -4.67
N PHE A 59 -12.72 9.42 -4.20
CA PHE A 59 -11.70 8.37 -4.10
C PHE A 59 -11.01 8.01 -5.41
N THR A 60 -11.65 8.20 -6.56
CA THR A 60 -11.08 7.83 -7.87
C THR A 60 -10.50 9.02 -8.62
N GLU A 61 -10.78 10.26 -8.18
CA GLU A 61 -10.31 11.47 -8.86
C GLU A 61 -9.20 12.19 -8.08
N ASP A 62 -9.16 12.02 -6.76
CA ASP A 62 -8.17 12.67 -5.88
C ASP A 62 -6.88 11.84 -5.83
N TYR A 63 -6.20 11.66 -6.97
CA TYR A 63 -4.96 10.88 -7.07
C TYR A 63 -3.89 11.30 -6.08
N ASP A 64 -3.82 12.59 -5.80
CA ASP A 64 -2.89 13.20 -4.85
C ASP A 64 -3.15 12.77 -3.40
N ALA A 65 -4.28 12.10 -3.10
CA ALA A 65 -4.60 11.56 -1.78
C ALA A 65 -4.08 10.14 -1.54
N HIS A 66 -3.61 9.43 -2.58
CA HIS A 66 -3.24 8.01 -2.50
C HIS A 66 -1.74 7.79 -2.34
N ILE A 67 -1.38 6.88 -1.43
CA ILE A 67 -0.06 6.25 -1.39
C ILE A 67 -0.24 4.74 -1.45
N TYR A 68 0.45 4.09 -2.37
CA TYR A 68 0.52 2.64 -2.48
C TYR A 68 1.86 2.18 -1.93
N TRP A 69 1.81 1.24 -1.00
CA TRP A 69 2.95 0.83 -0.19
C TRP A 69 3.33 -0.61 -0.48
N LEU A 70 4.63 -0.88 -0.53
CA LEU A 70 5.21 -2.19 -0.38
C LEU A 70 5.86 -2.27 1.00
N THR A 71 5.32 -3.10 1.89
CA THR A 71 5.87 -3.33 3.22
C THR A 71 6.64 -4.64 3.26
N ILE A 72 7.70 -4.67 4.07
CA ILE A 72 8.57 -5.85 4.18
C ILE A 72 8.52 -6.37 5.62
N ASN A 73 8.04 -7.59 5.80
CA ASN A 73 8.04 -8.28 7.09
C ASN A 73 9.44 -8.80 7.42
N MET A 74 10.29 -7.91 7.92
CA MET A 74 11.66 -8.23 8.32
C MET A 74 11.72 -9.24 9.46
N HIS A 75 10.73 -9.22 10.37
CA HIS A 75 10.60 -10.20 11.45
C HIS A 75 10.53 -11.63 10.91
N ASN A 76 9.66 -11.90 9.93
CA ASN A 76 9.57 -13.23 9.34
C ASN A 76 10.71 -13.54 8.33
N LEU A 77 11.20 -12.53 7.60
CA LEU A 77 12.26 -12.71 6.60
C LEU A 77 13.61 -13.10 7.24
N ILE A 78 13.97 -12.36 8.29
CA ILE A 78 15.26 -12.51 8.97
C ILE A 78 15.14 -13.42 10.19
N GLY A 79 14.02 -13.36 10.92
CA GLY A 79 13.87 -14.02 12.21
C GLY A 79 15.02 -13.65 13.14
N ASN A 80 15.68 -14.67 13.69
CA ASN A 80 16.84 -14.51 14.58
C ASN A 80 18.20 -14.72 13.88
N LYS A 81 18.23 -14.75 12.54
CA LYS A 81 19.44 -15.07 11.76
C LYS A 81 20.57 -14.06 11.93
N LEU A 82 20.27 -12.81 12.28
CA LEU A 82 21.27 -11.74 12.45
C LEU A 82 21.73 -11.57 13.91
N GLY A 83 21.40 -12.51 14.81
CA GLY A 83 21.75 -12.41 16.23
C GLY A 83 20.92 -11.38 17.01
N PHE A 84 19.92 -10.77 16.36
CA PHE A 84 18.88 -9.97 17.00
C PHE A 84 17.52 -10.32 16.39
N GLU A 85 16.46 -10.13 17.18
CA GLU A 85 15.08 -10.33 16.74
C GLU A 85 14.51 -8.99 16.26
N TRP A 86 14.06 -8.93 15.02
CA TRP A 86 13.41 -7.74 14.48
C TRP A 86 12.01 -7.59 15.09
N PRO A 87 11.54 -6.40 15.50
CA PRO A 87 10.22 -6.25 16.11
C PRO A 87 9.07 -6.66 15.17
N GLU A 88 8.15 -7.51 15.63
CA GLU A 88 7.04 -8.01 14.79
C GLU A 88 6.10 -6.91 14.29
N LEU A 89 5.93 -5.85 15.11
CA LEU A 89 5.04 -4.73 14.83
C LEU A 89 5.61 -3.73 13.80
N ILE A 90 6.92 -3.65 13.62
CA ILE A 90 7.56 -2.57 12.85
C ILE A 90 8.12 -3.12 11.55
N GLN A 91 7.70 -2.56 10.43
CA GLN A 91 8.15 -2.96 9.09
C GLN A 91 8.70 -1.77 8.32
N PRO A 92 9.81 -1.91 7.58
CA PRO A 92 10.17 -0.91 6.57
C PRO A 92 9.15 -0.94 5.43
N ALA A 93 8.83 0.23 4.89
CA ALA A 93 7.89 0.42 3.82
C ALA A 93 8.44 1.35 2.73
N VAL A 94 8.18 1.00 1.48
CA VAL A 94 8.45 1.84 0.31
C VAL A 94 7.13 2.15 -0.38
N GLY A 95 6.80 3.42 -0.48
CA GLY A 95 5.57 3.91 -1.09
C GLY A 95 5.80 4.57 -2.43
N PHE A 96 4.73 4.60 -3.22
CA PHE A 96 4.60 5.39 -4.43
C PHE A 96 3.35 6.26 -4.31
N SER A 97 3.54 7.55 -4.51
CA SER A 97 2.44 8.52 -4.57
C SER A 97 2.63 9.45 -5.76
N VAL A 98 1.56 10.20 -6.04
CA VAL A 98 1.60 11.29 -7.00
C VAL A 98 1.15 12.58 -6.35
N ALA A 99 1.56 13.69 -6.93
CA ALA A 99 1.17 15.03 -6.52
C ALA A 99 0.95 15.91 -7.76
N ASN A 100 0.30 17.06 -7.56
CA ASN A 100 -0.05 18.00 -8.62
C ASN A 100 -0.93 17.35 -9.72
N ASN A 101 -2.00 16.68 -9.27
CA ASN A 101 -2.95 15.90 -10.08
C ASN A 101 -2.24 14.88 -10.98
N GLY A 102 -1.35 14.07 -10.41
CA GLY A 102 -0.64 13.02 -11.15
C GLY A 102 0.64 13.45 -11.89
N ASN A 103 0.93 14.74 -12.00
CA ASN A 103 2.07 15.24 -12.79
C ASN A 103 3.43 15.08 -12.10
N ARG A 104 3.44 14.89 -10.79
CA ARG A 104 4.66 14.69 -10.01
C ARG A 104 4.63 13.32 -9.36
N ARG A 105 5.60 12.47 -9.68
CA ARG A 105 5.78 11.15 -9.04
C ARG A 105 6.64 11.30 -7.79
N GLU A 106 6.27 10.58 -6.75
CA GLU A 106 6.93 10.65 -5.45
C GLU A 106 7.21 9.24 -4.95
N PHE A 107 8.47 9.01 -4.57
CA PHE A 107 8.86 7.81 -3.84
C PHE A 107 8.83 8.12 -2.36
N VAL A 108 8.25 7.23 -1.58
CA VAL A 108 8.09 7.40 -0.14
C VAL A 108 8.87 6.30 0.55
N PHE A 109 9.64 6.65 1.58
CA PHE A 109 10.33 5.69 2.43
C PHE A 109 9.84 5.89 3.84
N GLY A 110 9.28 4.86 4.45
CA GLY A 110 8.60 4.99 5.73
C GLY A 110 8.63 3.73 6.56
N ILE A 111 7.92 3.82 7.68
CA ILE A 111 7.68 2.72 8.60
C ILE A 111 6.21 2.32 8.48
N ASP A 112 5.94 1.03 8.43
CA ASP A 112 4.61 0.46 8.56
C ASP A 112 4.45 -0.22 9.93
N PHE A 113 3.22 -0.21 10.42
CA PHE A 113 2.83 -0.99 11.58
C PHE A 113 2.08 -2.24 11.12
N ASN A 114 2.66 -3.42 11.38
CA ASN A 114 2.05 -4.71 11.13
C ASN A 114 0.90 -4.94 12.12
N ILE A 115 -0.25 -4.29 11.90
CA ILE A 115 -1.42 -4.39 12.80
C ILE A 115 -1.85 -5.84 12.93
N SER A 116 -1.61 -6.63 11.87
CA SER A 116 -1.90 -8.04 11.87
C SER A 116 -1.25 -8.77 13.06
N SER A 117 -0.02 -8.42 13.47
CA SER A 117 0.66 -9.08 14.60
C SER A 117 -0.04 -8.87 15.94
N LEU A 118 -0.80 -7.79 16.10
CA LEU A 118 -1.49 -7.46 17.35
C LEU A 118 -2.70 -8.36 17.64
N PHE A 119 -3.22 -9.06 16.61
CA PHE A 119 -4.40 -9.89 16.74
C PHE A 119 -4.06 -11.37 16.61
N SER A 120 -4.46 -12.16 17.62
CA SER A 120 -4.41 -13.61 17.56
C SER A 120 -5.52 -14.12 16.63
N SER A 121 -5.16 -15.03 15.72
CA SER A 121 -6.11 -15.58 14.75
C SER A 121 -6.78 -16.84 15.29
N SER A 122 -7.96 -16.68 15.89
CA SER A 122 -8.84 -17.80 16.21
C SER A 122 -9.85 -18.02 15.06
N GLY A 123 -9.59 -19.00 14.20
CA GLY A 123 -10.49 -19.39 13.09
C GLY A 123 -10.31 -18.63 11.76
N LYS A 124 -11.06 -19.04 10.72
CA LYS A 124 -10.95 -18.49 9.34
C LYS A 124 -11.40 -17.04 9.23
N ASN A 125 -12.45 -16.65 9.95
CA ASN A 125 -13.01 -15.30 9.88
C ASN A 125 -12.05 -14.24 10.45
N SER A 126 -11.35 -14.56 11.55
CA SER A 126 -10.37 -13.64 12.13
C SER A 126 -9.15 -13.43 11.23
N LYS A 127 -8.71 -14.48 10.51
CA LYS A 127 -7.66 -14.35 9.49
C LYS A 127 -8.07 -13.39 8.37
N LEU A 128 -9.30 -13.52 7.86
CA LEU A 128 -9.81 -12.64 6.81
C LEU A 128 -9.87 -11.18 7.27
N ILE A 129 -10.44 -10.93 8.46
CA ILE A 129 -10.52 -9.57 9.02
C ILE A 129 -9.12 -8.99 9.19
N LYS A 130 -8.21 -9.78 9.75
CA LYS A 130 -6.81 -9.40 9.96
C LYS A 130 -6.12 -9.04 8.64
N SER A 131 -6.23 -9.88 7.61
CA SER A 131 -5.66 -9.58 6.29
C SER A 131 -6.29 -8.33 5.66
N THR A 132 -7.60 -8.13 5.80
CA THR A 132 -8.29 -6.96 5.24
C THR A 132 -7.87 -5.66 5.94
N ILE A 133 -7.72 -5.68 7.26
CA ILE A 133 -7.23 -4.52 8.02
C ILE A 133 -5.78 -4.23 7.66
N ASP A 134 -4.95 -5.26 7.49
CA ASP A 134 -3.54 -5.10 7.13
C ASP A 134 -3.33 -4.56 5.71
N LEU A 135 -4.36 -4.52 4.85
CA LEU A 135 -4.29 -3.81 3.57
C LEU A 135 -4.17 -2.29 3.73
N PHE A 136 -4.47 -1.75 4.91
CA PHE A 136 -4.39 -0.32 5.19
C PHE A 136 -3.07 0.04 5.88
N HIS A 137 -2.33 0.95 5.28
CA HIS A 137 -1.13 1.52 5.89
C HIS A 137 -1.52 2.69 6.81
N LEU A 138 -1.15 2.61 8.09
CA LEU A 138 -1.43 3.70 9.04
C LEU A 138 -0.48 4.87 8.83
N PRO A 139 -0.89 6.11 9.13
CA PRO A 139 0.01 7.25 9.12
C PRO A 139 1.19 7.01 10.06
N ALA A 140 2.40 7.09 9.51
CA ALA A 140 3.64 6.80 10.22
C ALA A 140 4.78 7.69 9.71
N PRO A 141 5.93 7.74 10.41
CA PRO A 141 7.06 8.56 9.98
C PRO A 141 7.62 8.11 8.64
N GLY A 142 8.01 9.08 7.82
CA GLY A 142 8.79 8.80 6.62
C GLY A 142 9.14 10.04 5.81
N ILE A 143 9.73 9.77 4.65
CA ILE A 143 10.37 10.74 3.77
C ILE A 143 9.79 10.58 2.37
N LYS A 144 9.29 11.67 1.80
CA LYS A 144 8.91 11.73 0.38
C LYS A 144 10.06 12.32 -0.43
N TYR A 145 10.34 11.70 -1.56
CA TYR A 145 11.33 12.15 -2.53
C TYR A 145 10.66 12.30 -3.89
N SER A 146 10.90 13.44 -4.54
CA SER A 146 10.49 13.66 -5.93
C SER A 146 11.61 14.33 -6.70
N LYS A 147 11.65 14.06 -8.02
CA LYS A 147 12.66 14.62 -8.91
C LYS A 147 12.57 16.16 -8.88
N HIS A 148 13.70 16.83 -8.76
CA HIS A 148 13.82 18.30 -8.71
C HIS A 148 13.13 18.98 -7.51
N HIS A 149 12.75 18.23 -6.48
CA HIS A 149 12.16 18.76 -5.25
C HIS A 149 13.02 18.36 -4.04
N LYS A 150 13.02 19.20 -3.00
CA LYS A 150 13.66 18.85 -1.74
C LYS A 150 12.89 17.69 -1.09
N PRO A 151 13.58 16.74 -0.43
CA PRO A 151 12.90 15.70 0.34
C PRO A 151 12.00 16.30 1.41
N GLU A 152 10.78 15.76 1.54
CA GLU A 152 9.82 16.16 2.58
C GLU A 152 9.83 15.12 3.70
N TYR A 153 10.11 15.57 4.92
CA TYR A 153 10.09 14.73 6.13
C TYR A 153 8.77 14.94 6.85
N ARG A 154 8.05 13.86 7.14
CA ARG A 154 6.81 13.94 7.93
C ARG A 154 6.82 12.92 9.05
N LEU A 155 6.45 13.38 10.26
CA LEU A 155 6.27 12.49 11.41
C LEU A 155 5.08 11.54 11.21
N PHE A 156 4.06 12.02 10.50
CA PHE A 156 2.94 11.24 10.02
C PHE A 156 2.77 11.56 8.55
N LEU A 157 3.06 10.58 7.69
CA LEU A 157 2.87 10.72 6.25
C LEU A 157 1.39 10.69 5.92
N PHE A 158 0.84 11.90 5.86
CA PHE A 158 -0.39 12.18 5.13
C PHE A 158 -0.03 12.59 3.70
N ASN A 159 -0.88 12.23 2.73
CA ASN A 159 -0.71 12.73 1.37
C ASN A 159 -1.09 14.21 1.29
#